data_AF-A0AAW4KUM6-F1
#
_entry.id   AF-A0AAW4KUM6-F1
#
_cell.length_a   1.000
_cell.length_b   1.000
_cell.length_c   1.000
_cell.angle_alpha   90.00
_cell.angle_beta   90.00
_cell.angle_gamma   90.00
#
_symmetry.space_group_name_H-M   'P 1'
#
loop_
_entity.id
_entity.type
_entity.pdbx_description
1 polymer ?
#
loop_
_entity_poly.entity_id
_entity_poly.type
_entity_poly.pdbx_seq_one_letter_code
_entity_poly.pdbx_strand_id
1 'polypeptide(L)'
;RKPFTTSMSLVQKSRGGTQALLSATSNSQTSMGEQLSVSGLFPPGEDKEHYYRVDYNQFVNAEGTQLALAAERYRADPNSSVQLDGGFELKPHQSIDRYSIGLS
;
A
#
# COMPACT_ATOMS: atom_id res chain seq x y z
N ARG A 1 -22.57 9.22 -11.25
CA ARG A 1 -21.50 8.96 -10.24
C ARG A 1 -20.25 8.54 -10.98
N LYS A 2 -19.04 8.95 -10.57
CA LYS A 2 -17.81 8.48 -11.21
C LYS A 2 -17.55 7.04 -10.74
N PRO A 3 -17.68 6.02 -11.60
CA PRO A 3 -17.51 4.62 -11.18
C PRO A 3 -16.05 4.32 -10.82
N PHE A 4 -15.12 5.14 -11.32
CA PHE A 4 -13.70 4.97 -11.14
C PHE A 4 -13.00 6.33 -10.95
N THR A 5 -12.02 6.36 -10.07
CA THR A 5 -11.18 7.52 -9.76
C THR A 5 -9.73 7.07 -9.70
N THR A 6 -8.82 7.82 -10.30
CA THR A 6 -7.38 7.61 -10.15
C THR A 6 -6.73 8.83 -9.55
N SER A 7 -5.73 8.62 -8.71
CA SER A 7 -4.89 9.70 -8.18
C SER A 7 -3.42 9.32 -8.23
N MET A 8 -2.58 10.36 -8.28
CA MET A 8 -1.14 10.25 -8.26
C MET A 8 -0.59 11.30 -7.31
N SER A 9 0.29 10.87 -6.41
CA SER A 9 0.99 11.74 -5.47
C SER A 9 2.48 11.48 -5.54
N LEU A 10 3.31 12.52 -5.51
CA LEU A 10 4.76 12.39 -5.44
C LEU A 10 5.19 12.31 -3.98
N VAL A 11 6.02 11.32 -3.66
CA VAL A 11 6.58 11.07 -2.35
C VAL A 11 8.09 11.21 -2.46
N GLN A 12 8.66 12.14 -1.70
CA GLN A 12 10.09 12.37 -1.63
C GLN A 12 10.67 11.69 -0.39
N LYS A 13 11.66 10.82 -0.57
CA LYS A 13 12.29 10.10 0.53
C LYS A 13 13.54 10.78 1.04
N SER A 14 13.79 10.63 2.35
CA SER A 14 14.95 11.22 3.03
C SER A 14 16.31 10.68 2.59
N ARG A 15 16.37 9.46 2.01
CA ARG A 15 17.62 8.84 1.52
C ARG A 15 17.95 9.16 0.05
N GLY A 16 17.19 10.05 -0.59
CA GLY A 16 17.24 10.23 -2.04
C GLY A 16 16.23 9.30 -2.72
N GLY A 17 15.61 9.78 -3.79
CA GLY A 17 14.58 9.05 -4.53
C GLY A 17 13.21 9.73 -4.48
N THR A 18 12.67 9.99 -5.67
CA THR A 18 11.29 10.42 -5.88
C THR A 18 10.48 9.22 -6.34
N GLN A 19 9.43 8.90 -5.59
CA GLN A 19 8.48 7.85 -5.97
C GLN A 19 7.10 8.48 -6.20
N ALA A 20 6.33 7.90 -7.09
CA ALA A 20 4.92 8.22 -7.27
C ALA A 20 4.06 7.16 -6.59
N LEU A 21 3.17 7.58 -5.70
CA LEU A 21 2.07 6.77 -5.21
C LEU A 21 0.91 6.90 -6.19
N LEU A 22 0.65 5.83 -6.93
CA LEU A 22 -0.50 5.72 -7.80
C LEU A 22 -1.61 5.01 -7.04
N SER A 23 -2.83 5.53 -7.15
CA SER A 23 -4.01 4.89 -6.59
C SER A 23 -5.18 4.92 -7.55
N ALA A 24 -6.00 3.89 -7.47
CA ALA A 24 -7.18 3.69 -8.28
C ALA A 24 -8.30 3.17 -7.39
N THR A 25 -9.45 3.84 -7.41
CA THR A 25 -10.62 3.52 -6.60
C THR A 25 -11.82 3.29 -7.51
N SER A 26 -12.45 2.15 -7.34
CA SER A 26 -13.69 1.74 -7.99
C SER A 26 -14.85 1.76 -7.00
N ASN A 27 -16.01 2.26 -7.43
CA ASN A 27 -17.18 2.40 -6.58
C ASN A 27 -18.39 1.70 -7.17
N SER A 28 -19.15 1.02 -6.30
CA SER A 28 -20.45 0.41 -6.58
C SER A 28 -20.42 -0.57 -7.75
N GLN A 29 -19.42 -1.46 -7.78
CA GLN A 29 -19.41 -2.57 -8.75
C GLN A 29 -20.55 -3.56 -8.48
N THR A 30 -20.93 -3.73 -7.20
CA THR A 30 -22.14 -4.45 -6.78
C THR A 30 -23.27 -3.50 -6.36
N SER A 31 -24.49 -4.03 -6.23
CA SER A 31 -25.65 -3.31 -5.69
C SER A 31 -25.50 -2.90 -4.23
N MET A 32 -24.50 -3.43 -3.51
CA MET A 32 -24.24 -3.17 -2.10
C MET A 32 -23.41 -1.91 -1.85
N GLY A 33 -23.07 -1.17 -2.90
CA GLY A 33 -22.42 0.14 -2.78
C GLY A 33 -20.97 0.06 -2.30
N GLU A 34 -20.27 -1.03 -2.61
CA GLU A 34 -18.88 -1.26 -2.20
C GLU A 34 -17.90 -0.26 -2.83
N GLN A 35 -16.74 -0.12 -2.22
CA GLN A 35 -15.61 0.64 -2.73
C GLN A 35 -14.35 -0.23 -2.66
N LEU A 36 -13.67 -0.38 -3.79
CA LEU A 36 -12.40 -1.08 -3.90
C LEU A 36 -11.31 -0.08 -4.28
N SER A 37 -10.27 0.04 -3.47
CA SER A 37 -9.12 0.90 -3.72
C SER A 37 -7.85 0.06 -3.83
N VAL A 38 -7.03 0.35 -4.83
CA VAL A 38 -5.69 -0.22 -4.99
C VAL A 38 -4.68 0.90 -5.10
N SER A 39 -3.52 0.74 -4.47
CA SER A 39 -2.43 1.71 -4.53
C SER A 39 -1.07 1.06 -4.53
N GLY A 40 -0.08 1.75 -5.10
CA GLY A 40 1.30 1.28 -5.11
C GLY A 40 2.31 2.37 -5.44
N LEU A 41 3.56 2.13 -5.03
CA LEU A 41 4.69 3.04 -5.29
C LEU A 41 5.45 2.65 -6.56
N PHE A 42 5.69 3.62 -7.42
CA PHE A 42 6.40 3.47 -8.69
C PHE A 42 7.24 4.71 -9.05
N PRO A 43 8.41 4.55 -9.70
CA PRO A 43 9.15 3.30 -9.85
C PRO A 43 9.69 2.79 -8.51
N PRO A 44 10.19 1.53 -8.44
CA PRO A 44 10.87 1.02 -7.25
C PRO A 44 12.02 1.96 -6.87
N GLY A 45 12.13 2.29 -5.59
CA GLY A 45 13.20 3.17 -5.09
C GLY A 45 14.59 2.53 -5.25
N GLU A 46 15.64 3.25 -4.87
CA GLU A 46 17.04 2.74 -4.96
C GLU A 46 17.23 1.39 -4.25
N ASP A 47 16.48 1.16 -3.16
CA ASP A 47 16.47 -0.08 -2.37
C ASP A 47 15.43 -1.11 -2.85
N LYS A 48 15.02 -1.04 -4.13
CA LYS A 48 13.99 -1.88 -4.76
C LYS A 48 12.71 -1.97 -3.93
N GLU A 49 12.30 -0.83 -3.38
CA GLU A 49 11.14 -0.78 -2.50
C GLU A 49 9.86 -0.97 -3.30
N HIS A 50 9.12 -2.01 -2.95
CA HIS A 50 7.82 -2.35 -3.51
C HIS A 50 6.76 -2.15 -2.43
N TYR A 51 5.78 -1.31 -2.73
CA TYR A 51 4.60 -1.10 -1.89
C TYR A 51 3.35 -1.34 -2.71
N TYR A 52 2.47 -2.17 -2.18
CA TYR A 52 1.14 -2.42 -2.71
C TYR A 52 0.14 -2.45 -1.57
N ARG A 53 -1.01 -1.81 -1.76
CA ARG A 53 -2.11 -1.84 -0.82
C ARG A 53 -3.44 -1.97 -1.53
N VAL A 54 -4.31 -2.77 -0.95
CA VAL A 54 -5.69 -3.00 -1.38
C VAL A 54 -6.60 -2.73 -0.19
N ASP A 55 -7.62 -1.90 -0.40
CA ASP A 55 -8.66 -1.60 0.58
C ASP A 55 -10.02 -1.92 -0.03
N TYR A 56 -10.89 -2.62 0.70
CA TYR A 56 -12.26 -2.94 0.33
C TYR A 56 -13.21 -2.50 1.43
N ASN A 57 -14.20 -1.67 1.08
CA ASN A 57 -15.21 -1.18 2.00
C ASN A 57 -16.60 -1.51 1.47
N GLN A 58 -17.50 -1.96 2.33
CA GLN A 58 -18.87 -2.32 1.95
C GLN A 58 -19.86 -1.89 3.02
N PHE A 59 -20.97 -1.29 2.61
CA PHE A 59 -22.11 -1.09 3.51
C PHE A 59 -22.80 -2.43 3.75
N VAL A 60 -22.89 -2.84 5.00
CA VAL A 60 -23.56 -4.10 5.37
C VAL A 60 -25.06 -3.89 5.61
N ASN A 61 -25.48 -2.66 5.86
CA ASN A 61 -26.86 -2.31 6.15
C ASN A 61 -27.19 -0.85 5.74
N ALA A 62 -28.46 -0.45 5.89
CA ALA A 62 -28.92 0.90 5.54
C ALA A 62 -28.70 1.92 6.67
N GLU A 63 -28.39 1.43 7.87
CA GLU A 63 -28.16 2.20 9.09
C GLU A 63 -26.74 2.80 9.13
N GLY A 64 -25.88 2.43 8.17
CA GLY A 64 -24.55 3.02 7.99
C GLY A 64 -23.40 2.16 8.49
N THR A 65 -23.65 0.93 8.92
CA THR A 65 -22.58 0.00 9.30
C THR A 65 -21.75 -0.38 8.07
N GLN A 66 -20.43 -0.35 8.24
CA GLN A 66 -19.48 -0.64 7.19
C GLN A 66 -18.52 -1.76 7.59
N LEU A 67 -18.30 -2.68 6.66
CA LEU A 67 -17.21 -3.64 6.71
C LEU A 67 -16.02 -3.05 5.94
N ALA A 68 -14.86 -2.99 6.59
CA ALA A 68 -13.61 -2.54 6.01
C ALA A 68 -12.57 -3.66 6.06
N LEU A 69 -11.97 -3.97 4.91
CA LEU A 69 -10.86 -4.91 4.76
C LEU A 69 -9.68 -4.16 4.16
N ALA A 70 -8.48 -4.37 4.69
CA ALA A 70 -7.27 -3.87 4.07
C ALA A 70 -6.16 -4.92 4.07
N ALA A 71 -5.40 -4.95 2.99
CA ALA A 71 -4.22 -5.77 2.84
C ALA A 71 -3.10 -4.89 2.26
N GLU A 72 -1.94 -4.90 2.89
CA GLU A 72 -0.76 -4.18 2.40
C GLU A 72 0.47 -5.08 2.44
N ARG A 73 1.32 -4.87 1.45
CA ARG A 73 2.59 -5.54 1.28
C ARG A 73 3.66 -4.52 1.00
N TYR A 74 4.63 -4.47 1.90
CA TYR A 74 5.83 -3.68 1.77
C TYR A 74 7.04 -4.60 1.73
N ARG A 75 7.87 -4.48 0.69
CA ARG A 75 9.15 -5.16 0.59
C ARG A 75 10.21 -4.15 0.23
N ALA A 76 11.29 -4.11 1.01
CA ALA A 76 12.49 -3.34 0.71
C ALA A 76 13.69 -4.29 0.77
N ASP A 77 14.54 -4.19 -0.25
CA ASP A 77 15.84 -4.86 -0.32
C ASP A 77 16.94 -3.79 -0.24
N PRO A 78 17.18 -3.20 0.95
CA PRO A 78 18.24 -2.21 1.11
C PRO A 78 19.60 -2.85 0.83
N ASN A 79 20.29 -2.32 -0.18
CA ASN A 79 21.67 -2.73 -0.53
C ASN A 79 22.71 -2.18 0.44
N SER A 80 22.28 -1.46 1.48
CA SER A 80 23.11 -0.99 2.58
C SER A 80 23.58 -2.18 3.44
N SER A 81 24.75 -2.74 3.10
CA SER A 81 25.55 -3.55 4.00
C SER A 81 25.78 -2.77 5.30
N VAL A 82 25.10 -3.13 6.38
CA VAL A 82 25.49 -2.63 7.69
C VAL A 82 26.75 -3.40 8.06
N GLN A 83 27.92 -2.79 7.92
CA GLN A 83 29.15 -3.33 8.47
C GLN A 83 29.02 -3.32 9.98
N LEU A 84 28.81 -4.49 10.56
CA LEU A 84 29.04 -4.71 11.98
C LEU A 84 30.55 -4.87 12.18
N ASP A 85 31.08 -4.19 13.18
CA ASP A 85 32.50 -4.23 13.56
C ASP A 85 32.88 -5.70 13.82
N GLY A 86 33.61 -6.32 12.88
CA GLY A 86 33.85 -7.77 12.85
C GLY A 86 33.74 -8.48 11.49
N GLY A 87 33.43 -7.78 10.39
CA GLY A 87 33.48 -8.34 9.04
C GLY A 87 32.24 -9.15 8.60
N PHE A 88 31.13 -9.04 9.33
CA PHE A 88 29.85 -9.63 8.97
C PHE A 88 28.95 -8.61 8.27
N GLU A 89 28.54 -8.91 7.04
CA GLU A 89 27.56 -8.14 6.26
C GLU A 89 26.16 -8.73 6.52
N LEU A 90 25.33 -8.04 7.31
CA LEU A 90 23.91 -8.34 7.40
C LEU A 90 23.18 -7.61 6.29
N LYS A 91 22.44 -8.35 5.46
CA LYS A 91 21.49 -7.80 4.49
C LYS A 91 20.13 -7.72 5.15
N PRO A 92 19.68 -6.56 5.64
CA PRO A 92 18.38 -6.47 6.29
C PRO A 92 17.27 -6.56 5.23
N HIS A 93 16.72 -7.77 5.02
CA HIS A 93 15.51 -7.94 4.22
C HIS A 93 14.30 -7.50 5.06
N GLN A 94 13.65 -6.41 4.68
CA GLN A 94 12.42 -5.96 5.34
C GLN A 94 11.21 -6.30 4.47
N SER A 95 10.47 -7.33 4.89
CA SER A 95 9.16 -7.65 4.34
C SER A 95 8.10 -7.49 5.42
N ILE A 96 7.10 -6.65 5.17
CA ILE A 96 5.95 -6.42 6.03
C ILE A 96 4.71 -6.72 5.22
N ASP A 97 4.00 -7.79 5.61
CA ASP A 97 2.67 -8.12 5.10
C ASP A 97 1.69 -7.84 6.24
N ARG A 98 0.70 -6.98 6.01
CA ARG A 98 -0.30 -6.59 7.02
C ARG A 98 -1.71 -6.77 6.46
N TYR A 99 -2.57 -7.37 7.26
CA TYR A 99 -3.98 -7.57 6.97
C TYR A 99 -4.80 -7.02 8.13
N SER A 100 -5.87 -6.29 7.82
CA SER A 100 -6.79 -5.75 8.83
C SER A 100 -8.24 -5.91 8.40
N ILE A 101 -9.09 -6.14 9.39
CA ILE A 101 -10.54 -6.18 9.26
C ILE A 101 -11.14 -5.24 10.31
N GLY A 102 -12.14 -4.46 9.91
CA GLY A 102 -12.84 -3.52 10.77
C GLY A 102 -14.34 -3.52 10.48
N LEU A 103 -15.10 -3.25 11.54
CA LEU A 103 -16.54 -3.01 11.49
C LEU A 103 -16.79 -1.72 12.27
N SER A 104 -17.51 -0.78 11.65
CA SER A 104 -17.86 0.52 12.26
C SER A 104 -19.30 0.89 11.95
#